data_AF-A0A9D1UGL3-F1
#
_entry.id   AF-A0A9D1UGL3-F1
#
_cell.length_a   1.000
_cell.length_b   1.000
_cell.length_c   1.000
_cell.angle_alpha   90.00
_cell.angle_beta   90.00
_cell.angle_gamma   90.00
#
_symmetry.space_group_name_H-M   'P 1'
#
loop_
_entity.id
_entity.type
_entity.pdbx_description
1 polymer ?
#
loop_
_entity_poly.entity_id
_entity_poly.type
_entity_poly.pdbx_seq_one_letter_code
_entity_poly.pdbx_strand_id
1 'polypeptide(L)'
;MDGDLSGEPPTQIKSVTDFFIQEEPFYLSIGMTHREYWDGAPELARYSLKAFNLKRKREFEDKNYLCWLQGMYNFRAVFAGVSYAINGKEAERCGVNYPEEPFDFTETSKEEATQSERKKALEWMAGLHKMINRKFGGEKRAEKADR
;
A
#
# COMPACT_ATOMS: atom_id res chain seq x y z
N MET A 1 -14.42 -2.38 34.60
CA MET A 1 -13.27 -1.58 34.18
C MET A 1 -13.86 -0.28 33.66
N ASP A 2 -14.15 0.61 34.58
CA ASP A 2 -14.84 1.86 34.31
C ASP A 2 -13.80 2.84 33.75
N GLY A 3 -13.84 3.01 32.44
CA GLY A 3 -13.07 4.05 31.76
C GLY A 3 -13.70 5.39 32.08
N ASP A 4 -13.02 6.14 32.94
CA ASP A 4 -13.32 7.52 33.28
C ASP A 4 -13.40 8.37 32.00
N LEU A 5 -14.63 8.74 31.62
CA LEU A 5 -14.97 9.68 30.56
C LEU A 5 -15.30 11.07 31.13
N SER A 6 -14.64 11.49 32.21
CA SER A 6 -14.69 12.89 32.64
C SER A 6 -13.78 13.74 31.74
N GLY A 7 -14.30 14.09 30.56
CA GLY A 7 -13.80 15.24 29.83
C GLY A 7 -13.98 16.47 30.72
N GLU A 8 -12.88 17.02 31.24
CA GLU A 8 -12.90 18.24 32.02
C GLU A 8 -13.70 19.33 31.28
N PRO A 9 -14.58 20.07 31.96
CA PRO A 9 -15.36 21.12 31.32
C PRO A 9 -14.41 22.15 30.68
N PRO A 10 -14.75 22.74 29.53
CA PRO A 10 -13.87 23.68 28.85
C PRO A 10 -13.49 24.81 29.81
N THR A 11 -12.19 24.90 30.10
CA THR A 11 -11.61 25.86 31.03
C THR A 11 -12.03 27.26 30.60
N GLN A 12 -12.82 27.94 31.43
CA GLN A 12 -13.31 29.27 31.14
C GLN A 12 -12.09 30.22 31.13
N ILE A 13 -11.70 30.70 29.94
CA ILE A 13 -10.52 31.57 29.77
C ILE A 13 -10.82 32.92 30.41
N LYS A 14 -10.11 33.26 31.49
CA LYS A 14 -10.33 34.50 32.26
C LYS A 14 -9.40 35.62 31.81
N SER A 15 -8.22 35.30 31.27
CA SER A 15 -7.23 36.26 30.80
C SER A 15 -6.44 35.75 29.59
N VAL A 16 -5.79 36.68 28.88
CA VAL A 16 -4.89 36.35 27.77
C VAL A 16 -3.73 35.47 28.25
N THR A 17 -3.18 35.75 29.43
CA THR A 17 -2.09 34.94 30.00
C THR A 17 -2.53 33.50 30.27
N ASP A 18 -3.74 33.31 30.81
CA ASP A 18 -4.28 31.96 31.07
C ASP A 18 -4.42 31.16 29.76
N PHE A 19 -4.77 31.82 28.65
CA PHE A 19 -4.83 31.18 27.33
C PHE A 19 -3.46 30.67 26.87
N PHE A 20 -2.40 31.48 26.98
CA PHE A 20 -1.05 31.04 26.60
C PHE A 20 -0.54 29.89 27.48
N ILE A 21 -0.82 29.92 28.78
CA ILE A 21 -0.46 28.82 29.69
C ILE A 21 -1.19 27.53 29.31
N GLN A 22 -2.47 27.62 28.92
CA GLN A 22 -3.26 26.47 28.50
C GLN A 22 -2.77 25.86 27.18
N GLU A 23 -2.31 26.69 26.23
CA GLU A 23 -1.86 26.25 24.92
C GLU A 23 -0.39 25.79 24.90
N GLU A 24 0.45 26.25 25.83
CA GLU A 24 1.86 25.92 25.90
C GLU A 24 2.16 24.41 25.75
N PRO A 25 1.48 23.49 26.48
CA PRO A 25 1.75 22.05 26.36
C PRO A 25 1.57 21.51 24.95
N PHE A 26 0.63 22.06 24.18
CA PHE A 26 0.41 21.66 22.80
C PHE A 26 1.60 22.07 21.91
N TYR A 27 2.11 23.30 22.05
CA TYR A 27 3.28 23.76 21.29
C TYR A 27 4.55 23.00 21.69
N LEU A 28 4.70 22.63 22.96
CA LEU A 28 5.77 21.75 23.40
C LEU A 28 5.66 20.36 22.75
N SER A 29 4.44 19.80 22.64
CA SER A 29 4.21 18.48 22.06
C SER A 29 4.57 18.38 20.56
N ILE A 30 4.46 19.49 19.82
CA ILE A 30 4.84 19.55 18.40
C ILE A 30 6.33 19.81 18.19
N GLY A 31 7.09 20.04 19.27
CA GLY A 31 8.55 20.19 19.24
C GLY A 31 9.07 21.63 19.39
N MET A 32 8.23 22.60 19.79
CA MET A 32 8.70 23.93 20.17
C MET A 32 9.29 23.90 21.59
N THR A 33 10.35 24.67 21.86
CA THR A 33 10.88 24.79 23.23
C THR A 33 10.11 25.85 24.04
N HIS A 34 10.12 25.70 25.38
CA HIS A 34 9.49 26.67 26.29
C HIS A 34 9.99 28.11 26.03
N ARG A 35 11.30 28.25 25.82
CA ARG A 35 11.93 29.55 25.55
C ARG A 35 11.48 30.14 24.21
N GLU A 36 11.38 29.33 23.17
CA GLU A 36 10.89 29.77 21.87
C GLU A 36 9.41 30.18 21.89
N TYR A 37 8.61 29.56 22.76
CA TYR A 37 7.20 29.89 22.92
C TYR A 37 6.99 31.25 23.61
N TRP A 38 7.70 31.50 24.71
CA TRP A 38 7.53 32.71 25.53
C TRP A 38 8.37 33.90 25.04
N ASP A 39 9.64 33.65 24.66
CA ASP A 39 10.60 34.69 24.30
C ASP A 39 10.79 34.84 22.78
N GLY A 40 10.24 33.90 21.99
CA GLY A 40 10.46 33.86 20.55
C GLY A 40 9.55 34.80 19.75
N ALA A 41 9.79 34.84 18.44
CA ALA A 41 8.94 35.59 17.53
C ALA A 41 7.56 34.90 17.42
N PRO A 42 6.43 35.65 17.45
CA PRO A 42 5.09 35.08 17.29
C PRO A 42 4.88 34.28 15.99
N GLU A 43 5.67 34.56 14.96
CA GLU A 43 5.65 33.83 13.69
C GLU A 43 6.12 32.37 13.84
N LEU A 44 7.00 32.09 14.79
CA LEU A 44 7.54 30.75 15.02
C LEU A 44 6.44 29.77 15.45
N ALA A 45 5.50 30.23 16.26
CA ALA A 45 4.30 29.46 16.63
C ALA A 45 3.48 29.12 15.37
N ARG A 46 3.30 30.08 14.46
CA ARG A 46 2.57 29.86 13.20
C ARG A 46 3.29 28.87 12.28
N TYR A 47 4.62 28.93 12.19
CA TYR A 47 5.39 27.98 11.39
C TYR A 47 5.35 26.56 11.97
N SER A 48 5.46 26.43 13.28
CA SER A 48 5.39 25.14 13.98
C SER A 48 4.02 24.48 13.80
N LEU A 49 2.93 25.26 13.90
CA LEU A 49 1.58 24.78 13.58
C LEU A 49 1.45 24.28 12.14
N LYS A 50 2.01 25.03 11.17
CA LYS A 50 1.98 24.62 9.76
C LYS A 50 2.75 23.31 9.55
N ALA A 51 3.94 23.19 10.14
CA ALA A 51 4.73 21.97 10.08
C ALA A 51 3.98 20.77 10.70
N PHE A 52 3.38 20.95 11.86
CA PHE A 52 2.55 19.93 12.51
C PHE A 52 1.36 19.49 11.63
N ASN A 53 0.64 20.45 11.04
CA ASN A 53 -0.48 20.15 10.16
C ASN A 53 -0.05 19.38 8.90
N LEU A 54 1.09 19.74 8.30
CA LEU A 54 1.65 19.02 7.16
C LEU A 54 2.04 17.59 7.55
N LYS A 55 2.70 17.41 8.70
CA LYS A 55 3.05 16.08 9.22
C LYS A 55 1.81 15.23 9.46
N ARG A 56 0.81 15.77 10.17
CA ARG A 56 -0.46 15.09 10.46
C ARG A 56 -1.21 14.70 9.19
N LYS A 57 -1.22 15.57 8.17
CA LYS A 57 -1.85 15.26 6.88
C LYS A 57 -1.18 14.06 6.21
N ARG A 58 0.16 14.04 6.14
CA ARG A 58 0.92 12.90 5.58
C ARG A 58 0.64 11.61 6.36
N GLU A 59 0.69 11.66 7.69
CA GLU A 59 0.39 10.49 8.53
C GLU A 59 -1.04 9.98 8.33
N PHE A 60 -2.01 10.87 8.11
CA PHE A 60 -3.39 10.48 7.83
C PHE A 60 -3.52 9.82 6.45
N GLU A 61 -2.83 10.36 5.44
CA GLU A 61 -2.77 9.78 4.09
C GLU A 61 -2.12 8.37 4.14
N ASP A 62 -1.01 8.22 4.85
CA ASP A 62 -0.32 6.93 5.04
C ASP A 62 -1.22 5.92 5.77
N LYS A 63 -1.89 6.33 6.86
CA LYS A 63 -2.84 5.48 7.58
C LYS A 63 -4.02 5.08 6.70
N ASN A 64 -4.57 6.01 5.92
CA ASN A 64 -5.64 5.70 5.00
C ASN A 64 -5.19 4.67 3.96
N TYR A 65 -4.01 4.83 3.39
CA TYR A 65 -3.43 3.85 2.46
C TYR A 65 -3.26 2.46 3.11
N LEU A 66 -2.72 2.40 4.34
CA LEU A 66 -2.59 1.15 5.09
C LEU A 66 -3.95 0.51 5.39
N CYS A 67 -4.98 1.29 5.72
CA CYS A 67 -6.35 0.78 5.92
C CYS A 67 -6.91 0.14 4.64
N TRP A 68 -6.69 0.78 3.48
CA TRP A 68 -7.10 0.22 2.19
C TRP A 68 -6.36 -1.07 1.88
N LEU A 69 -5.04 -1.10 2.12
CA LEU A 69 -4.23 -2.30 1.94
C LEU A 69 -4.70 -3.44 2.85
N GLN A 70 -4.98 -3.15 4.13
CA GLN A 70 -5.52 -4.13 5.07
C GLN A 70 -6.90 -4.64 4.61
N GLY A 71 -7.74 -3.76 4.08
CA GLY A 71 -9.04 -4.13 3.49
C GLY A 71 -8.89 -5.16 2.36
N MET A 72 -7.89 -4.99 1.50
CA MET A 72 -7.58 -5.95 0.43
C MET A 72 -7.15 -7.32 0.96
N TYR A 73 -6.28 -7.36 1.97
CA TYR A 73 -5.88 -8.63 2.60
C TYR A 73 -7.08 -9.32 3.28
N ASN A 74 -7.86 -8.57 4.07
CA ASN A 74 -9.05 -9.10 4.72
C ASN A 74 -10.05 -9.66 3.69
N PHE A 75 -10.28 -8.92 2.60
CA PHE A 75 -11.11 -9.39 1.50
C PHE A 75 -10.59 -10.70 0.92
N ARG A 76 -9.28 -10.81 0.65
CA ARG A 76 -8.69 -12.01 0.06
C ARG A 76 -8.80 -13.22 0.99
N ALA A 77 -8.62 -13.03 2.30
CA ALA A 77 -8.79 -14.08 3.31
C ALA A 77 -10.23 -14.57 3.37
N VAL A 78 -11.19 -13.64 3.51
CA VAL A 78 -12.62 -13.97 3.58
C VAL A 78 -13.09 -14.62 2.28
N PHE A 79 -12.70 -14.07 1.14
CA PHE A 79 -13.06 -14.61 -0.18
C PHE A 79 -12.54 -16.04 -0.35
N ALA A 80 -11.30 -16.32 0.04
CA ALA A 80 -10.76 -17.68 -0.02
C ALA A 80 -11.53 -18.64 0.90
N GLY A 81 -11.72 -18.28 2.17
CA GLY A 81 -12.44 -19.12 3.13
C GLY A 81 -13.87 -19.44 2.69
N VAL A 82 -14.61 -18.43 2.24
CA VAL A 82 -16.00 -18.60 1.75
C VAL A 82 -16.03 -19.42 0.47
N SER A 83 -15.11 -19.21 -0.47
CA SER A 83 -15.07 -19.97 -1.73
C SER A 83 -14.87 -21.46 -1.49
N TYR A 84 -13.94 -21.84 -0.60
CA TYR A 84 -13.73 -23.24 -0.24
C TYR A 84 -14.91 -23.85 0.53
N ALA A 85 -15.57 -23.05 1.38
CA ALA A 85 -16.76 -23.49 2.11
C ALA A 85 -17.96 -23.76 1.19
N ILE A 86 -18.15 -22.95 0.13
CA ILE A 86 -19.25 -23.12 -0.82
C ILE A 86 -18.95 -24.25 -1.82
N ASN A 87 -17.80 -24.21 -2.48
CA ASN A 87 -17.43 -25.21 -3.49
C ASN A 87 -15.92 -25.34 -3.63
N GLY A 88 -15.31 -26.20 -2.81
CA GLY A 88 -13.86 -26.42 -2.79
C GLY A 88 -13.26 -26.84 -4.13
N LYS A 89 -13.95 -27.66 -4.93
CA LYS A 89 -13.44 -28.10 -6.25
C LYS A 89 -13.34 -26.94 -7.24
N GLU A 90 -14.34 -26.05 -7.22
CA GLU A 90 -14.35 -24.86 -8.07
C GLU A 90 -13.33 -23.82 -7.58
N ALA A 91 -13.20 -23.65 -6.26
CA ALA A 91 -12.21 -22.77 -5.65
C ALA A 91 -10.78 -23.19 -6.00
N GLU A 92 -10.47 -24.49 -5.94
CA GLU A 92 -9.18 -25.05 -6.34
C GLU A 92 -8.93 -24.86 -7.85
N ARG A 93 -9.93 -25.14 -8.71
CA ARG A 93 -9.84 -24.91 -10.16
C ARG A 93 -9.54 -23.45 -10.51
N CYS A 94 -10.16 -22.52 -9.78
CA CYS A 94 -9.96 -21.08 -9.97
C CYS A 94 -8.69 -20.54 -9.27
N GLY A 95 -7.91 -21.36 -8.57
CA GLY A 95 -6.70 -20.93 -7.87
C GLY A 95 -6.96 -19.91 -6.77
N VAL A 96 -8.09 -20.03 -6.07
CA VAL A 96 -8.43 -19.12 -4.97
C VAL A 96 -7.53 -19.46 -3.78
N ASN A 97 -6.59 -18.57 -3.41
CA ASN A 97 -5.75 -18.74 -2.22
C ASN A 97 -5.39 -17.40 -1.58
N TYR A 98 -5.06 -17.40 -0.29
CA TYR A 98 -4.47 -16.24 0.37
C TYR A 98 -3.01 -16.04 -0.09
N PRO A 99 -2.54 -14.79 -0.29
CA PRO A 99 -1.16 -14.54 -0.69
C PRO A 99 -0.19 -14.98 0.40
N GLU A 100 0.85 -15.72 0.03
CA GLU A 100 1.93 -16.12 0.96
C GLU A 100 2.92 -14.97 1.19
N GLU A 101 3.03 -14.07 0.22
CA GLU A 101 3.91 -12.91 0.24
C GLU A 101 3.10 -11.60 0.20
N PRO A 102 3.67 -10.51 0.76
CA PRO A 102 3.04 -9.20 0.68
C PRO A 102 2.84 -8.75 -0.77
N PHE A 103 1.76 -8.01 -1.02
CA PHE A 103 1.56 -7.32 -2.27
C PHE A 103 2.71 -6.33 -2.52
N ASP A 104 3.35 -6.49 -3.66
CA ASP A 104 4.38 -5.57 -4.12
C ASP A 104 3.73 -4.40 -4.88
N PHE A 105 4.01 -3.18 -4.42
CA PHE A 105 3.53 -1.94 -5.02
C PHE A 105 4.65 -1.12 -5.65
N THR A 106 5.88 -1.65 -5.68
CA THR A 106 7.04 -0.95 -6.25
C THR A 106 7.00 -0.95 -7.77
N GLU A 107 7.48 0.13 -8.40
CA GLU A 107 7.55 0.24 -9.87
C GLU A 107 8.50 -0.80 -10.48
N THR A 108 9.57 -1.13 -9.76
CA THR A 108 10.53 -2.17 -10.14
C THR A 108 9.86 -3.53 -10.34
N SER A 109 8.89 -3.88 -9.48
CA SER A 109 8.11 -5.13 -9.60
C SER A 109 7.27 -5.19 -10.88
N LYS A 110 6.69 -4.06 -11.29
CA LYS A 110 5.89 -3.99 -12.53
C LYS A 110 6.76 -4.19 -13.77
N GLU A 111 7.97 -3.64 -13.76
CA GLU A 111 8.92 -3.79 -14.87
C GLU A 111 9.48 -5.23 -14.95
N GLU A 112 9.78 -5.84 -13.81
CA GLU A 112 10.18 -7.25 -13.72
C GLU A 112 9.08 -8.21 -14.16
N ALA A 113 7.83 -7.96 -13.74
CA ALA A 113 6.67 -8.73 -14.19
C ALA A 113 6.48 -8.61 -15.72
N THR A 114 6.58 -7.39 -16.26
CA THR A 114 6.46 -7.13 -17.70
C THR A 114 7.59 -7.81 -18.49
N GLN A 115 8.82 -7.79 -17.97
CA GLN A 115 9.95 -8.51 -18.60
C GLN A 115 9.78 -10.04 -18.53
N SER A 116 9.28 -10.56 -17.40
CA SER A 116 9.01 -11.99 -17.22
C SER A 116 7.95 -12.49 -18.21
N GLU A 117 6.86 -11.74 -18.38
CA GLU A 117 5.81 -12.06 -19.34
C GLU A 117 6.33 -12.03 -20.79
N ARG A 118 7.14 -11.04 -21.14
CA ARG A 118 7.80 -10.96 -22.47
C ARG A 118 8.71 -12.16 -22.72
N LYS A 119 9.50 -12.59 -21.72
CA LYS A 119 10.37 -13.79 -21.83
C LYS A 119 9.54 -15.06 -22.04
N LYS A 120 8.48 -15.26 -21.25
CA LYS A 120 7.56 -16.41 -21.43
C LYS A 120 6.91 -16.43 -22.81
N ALA A 121 6.51 -15.27 -23.33
CA ALA A 121 5.95 -15.16 -24.67
C ALA A 121 6.98 -15.50 -25.77
N LEU A 122 8.22 -15.02 -25.63
CA LEU A 122 9.34 -15.32 -26.53
C LEU A 122 9.67 -16.83 -26.53
N GLU A 123 9.74 -17.46 -25.36
CA GLU A 123 9.97 -18.90 -25.22
C GLU A 123 8.84 -19.72 -25.84
N TRP A 124 7.59 -19.31 -25.61
CA TRP A 124 6.43 -19.94 -26.23
C TRP A 124 6.46 -19.82 -27.75
N MET A 125 6.74 -18.63 -28.30
CA MET A 125 6.87 -18.41 -29.74
C MET A 125 8.02 -19.24 -30.34
N ALA A 126 9.16 -19.32 -29.66
CA ALA A 126 10.29 -20.14 -30.09
C ALA A 126 9.95 -21.64 -30.08
N GLY A 127 9.20 -22.11 -29.07
CA GLY A 127 8.68 -23.48 -29.01
C GLY A 127 7.69 -23.77 -30.14
N LEU A 128 6.79 -22.83 -30.44
CA LEU A 128 5.84 -22.92 -31.54
C LEU A 128 6.55 -22.96 -32.90
N HIS A 129 7.55 -22.10 -33.10
CA HIS A 129 8.34 -22.04 -34.32
C HIS A 129 9.07 -23.38 -34.57
N LYS A 130 9.65 -23.99 -33.53
CA LYS A 130 10.24 -25.34 -33.62
C LYS A 130 9.20 -26.40 -33.98
N MET A 131 8.00 -26.34 -33.40
CA MET A 131 6.92 -27.28 -33.70
C MET A 131 6.39 -27.13 -35.14
N ILE A 132 6.26 -25.89 -35.63
CA ILE A 132 5.84 -25.58 -37.00
C ILE A 132 6.90 -26.05 -37.99
N ASN A 133 8.18 -25.72 -37.77
CA ASN A 133 9.27 -26.18 -38.64
C ASN A 133 9.36 -27.71 -38.67
N ARG A 134 9.09 -28.39 -37.55
CA ARG A 134 9.02 -29.86 -37.51
C ARG A 134 7.83 -30.43 -38.31
N LYS A 135 6.70 -29.72 -38.40
CA LYS A 135 5.49 -30.16 -39.12
C LYS A 135 5.45 -29.76 -40.60
N PHE A 136 6.02 -28.60 -40.94
CA PHE A 136 5.86 -27.96 -42.26
C PHE A 136 7.20 -27.59 -42.91
N GLY A 137 8.32 -27.63 -42.18
CA GLY A 137 9.68 -27.47 -42.72
C GLY A 137 10.12 -28.74 -43.41
N GLY A 138 9.98 -28.75 -44.73
CA GLY A 138 10.31 -29.90 -45.56
C GLY A 138 11.81 -30.18 -45.60
N GLU A 139 12.26 -31.18 -44.87
CA GLU A 139 13.59 -31.78 -45.06
C GLU A 139 13.54 -33.26 -45.49
N LYS A 140 12.38 -33.76 -45.95
CA LYS A 140 12.26 -35.12 -46.52
C LYS A 140 11.40 -35.25 -47.78
N ARG A 141 11.04 -34.14 -48.45
CA ARG A 141 10.31 -34.19 -49.73
C ARG A 141 11.19 -33.99 -50.98
N ALA A 142 12.45 -33.58 -50.83
CA ALA A 142 13.36 -33.40 -51.96
C ALA A 142 14.01 -34.72 -52.46
N GLU A 143 14.10 -35.76 -51.63
CA GLU A 143 14.77 -37.03 -52.01
C GLU A 143 13.86 -38.02 -52.76
N LYS A 144 12.57 -37.70 -52.96
CA LYS A 144 11.59 -38.55 -53.66
C LYS A 144 11.09 -37.99 -54.99
N ALA A 145 11.61 -36.85 -55.44
CA ALA A 145 11.23 -36.26 -56.72
C ALA A 145 12.17 -36.63 -57.88
N ASP A 146 13.24 -37.39 -57.62
CA ASP A 146 14.28 -37.75 -58.59
C ASP A 146 14.49 -39.28 -58.73
N ARG A 147 13.41 -40.06 -58.57
CA ARG A 147 13.35 -41.49 -58.94
C ARG A 147 12.15 -41.78 -59.82
#